data_AF-M3C2V7-F1
#
_entry.id   AF-M3C2V7-F1
#
_cell.length_a   1.000
_cell.length_b   1.000
_cell.length_c   1.000
_cell.angle_alpha   90.00
_cell.angle_beta   90.00
_cell.angle_gamma   90.00
#
_symmetry.space_group_name_H-M   'P 1'
#
loop_
_entity.id
_entity.type
_entity.pdbx_description
1 polymer ?
#
loop_
_entity_poly.entity_id
_entity_poly.type
_entity_poly.pdbx_seq_one_letter_code
_entity_poly.pdbx_strand_id
1 'polypeptide(L)'
;MDGDDRAPTPDAAARERLPNLFEVLSRRTLAPVDLFSFYIYMRDVQRSVDYLDFWLDVSQHMSLCRHYVRELRRSVLVSTPELDKGSKRSSQILDSNGNNMERTSSAEQGPSGVYHDKSGDRQTPDQRLSAFLRNDNGTGHSPQDSAGSHPNSESALEQPRPSFMAGHDGSPSSGNNGSPQHTVARADIRASAEKILYTFLLPGAEREIILPQGILNEITHAIESEGRDDPEVFDAAKDYVFQAMERDAFPGFLRAKALGNIVQPSMMLRLICGLVALFGALWTAFVLIFLNKSRATRCWLILPFTVGIYLLATHQYMLDPIMALLGFSEYTFFSFARIKEPFVKKLLHQRALMCLLWISLIDVALLCLFIFVPGKRL
;
A
#
# COMPACT_ATOMS: atom_id res chain seq x y z
N MET A 1 -2.70 -39.87 17.42
CA MET A 1 -1.97 -39.57 16.18
C MET A 1 -3.02 -38.92 15.31
N ASP A 2 -3.22 -37.64 15.50
CA ASP A 2 -4.35 -36.91 14.92
C ASP A 2 -3.75 -35.79 14.09
N GLY A 3 -3.80 -36.01 12.77
CA GLY A 3 -3.33 -35.07 11.76
C GLY A 3 -4.31 -33.91 11.68
N ASP A 4 -3.81 -32.72 12.01
CA ASP A 4 -4.47 -31.44 11.77
C ASP A 4 -4.36 -31.14 10.27
N ASP A 5 -5.30 -31.63 9.47
CA ASP A 5 -5.50 -31.23 8.07
C ASP A 5 -6.06 -29.79 8.02
N ARG A 6 -5.20 -28.82 8.37
CA ARG A 6 -5.42 -27.43 7.97
C ARG A 6 -5.16 -27.33 6.47
N ALA A 7 -6.24 -27.10 5.72
CA ALA A 7 -6.15 -26.67 4.33
C ALA A 7 -5.10 -25.54 4.20
N PRO A 8 -4.14 -25.65 3.26
CA PRO A 8 -3.19 -24.58 3.05
C PRO A 8 -4.01 -23.37 2.59
N THR A 9 -4.09 -22.33 3.44
CA THR A 9 -4.25 -20.97 2.94
C THR A 9 -3.28 -20.85 1.77
N PRO A 10 -3.70 -20.37 0.58
CA PRO A 10 -2.77 -20.17 -0.50
C PRO A 10 -1.69 -19.25 0.05
N ASP A 11 -0.54 -19.85 0.36
CA ASP A 11 0.63 -19.15 0.83
C ASP A 11 0.87 -18.04 -0.18
N ALA A 12 1.55 -16.99 0.26
CA ALA A 12 2.17 -16.03 -0.64
C ALA A 12 3.16 -16.78 -1.56
N ALA A 13 2.61 -17.51 -2.54
CA ALA A 13 3.32 -18.32 -3.50
C ALA A 13 4.34 -17.38 -4.10
N ALA A 14 5.61 -17.76 -3.96
CA ALA A 14 6.76 -16.92 -4.29
C ALA A 14 6.53 -16.26 -5.65
N ARG A 15 6.07 -15.01 -5.62
CA ARG A 15 5.62 -14.33 -6.84
C ARG A 15 6.85 -14.11 -7.69
N GLU A 16 6.85 -14.57 -8.93
CA GLU A 16 7.96 -14.31 -9.87
C GLU A 16 7.83 -12.95 -10.56
N ARG A 17 7.09 -12.02 -9.97
CA ARG A 17 6.84 -10.68 -10.49
C ARG A 17 6.87 -9.63 -9.39
N LEU A 18 6.98 -8.36 -9.80
CA LEU A 18 6.79 -7.23 -8.91
C LEU A 18 5.34 -7.19 -8.38
N PRO A 19 5.14 -6.74 -7.14
CA PRO A 19 3.80 -6.60 -6.58
C PRO A 19 3.02 -5.48 -7.28
N ASN A 20 1.69 -5.60 -7.30
CA ASN A 20 0.82 -4.50 -7.74
C ASN A 20 0.43 -3.60 -6.55
N LEU A 21 -0.14 -2.42 -6.84
CA LEU A 21 -0.52 -1.46 -5.79
C LEU A 21 -1.52 -2.09 -4.82
N PHE A 22 -2.50 -2.83 -5.34
CA PHE A 22 -3.51 -3.50 -4.52
C PHE A 22 -2.90 -4.50 -3.52
N GLU A 23 -1.88 -5.27 -3.90
CA GLU A 23 -1.16 -6.21 -3.03
C GLU A 23 -0.45 -5.48 -1.89
N VAL A 24 0.15 -4.32 -2.18
CA VAL A 24 0.79 -3.47 -1.17
C VAL A 24 -0.26 -2.90 -0.21
N LEU A 25 -1.34 -2.31 -0.73
CA LEU A 25 -2.41 -1.72 0.07
C LEU A 25 -3.15 -2.78 0.92
N SER A 26 -3.31 -3.99 0.41
CA SER A 26 -3.90 -5.13 1.12
C SER A 26 -2.94 -5.84 2.08
N ARG A 27 -1.73 -5.29 2.30
CA ARG A 27 -0.71 -5.82 3.22
C ARG A 27 -0.26 -7.25 2.88
N ARG A 28 -0.24 -7.61 1.60
CA ARG A 28 0.19 -8.93 1.10
C ARG A 28 1.66 -8.97 0.65
N THR A 29 2.43 -7.93 0.91
CA THR A 29 3.84 -7.78 0.53
C THR A 29 4.72 -7.53 1.76
N LEU A 30 6.01 -7.83 1.63
CA LEU A 30 6.99 -7.66 2.70
C LEU A 30 8.00 -6.55 2.37
N ALA A 31 8.74 -6.10 3.38
CA ALA A 31 9.81 -5.12 3.22
C ALA A 31 10.83 -5.57 2.15
N PRO A 32 11.31 -4.65 1.27
CA PRO A 32 11.15 -3.19 1.32
C PRO A 32 9.94 -2.64 0.52
N VAL A 33 9.02 -3.49 0.06
CA VAL A 33 7.89 -3.12 -0.81
C VAL A 33 6.53 -3.30 -0.10
N ASP A 34 6.49 -3.04 1.19
CA ASP A 34 5.29 -3.12 2.03
C ASP A 34 4.54 -1.78 2.13
N LEU A 35 3.33 -1.82 2.69
CA LEU A 35 2.48 -0.64 2.89
C LEU A 35 3.20 0.47 3.68
N PHE A 36 3.97 0.10 4.69
CA PHE A 36 4.70 1.06 5.51
C PHE A 36 5.80 1.78 4.70
N SER A 37 6.57 1.05 3.90
CA SER A 37 7.54 1.66 2.97
C SER A 37 6.87 2.55 1.93
N PHE A 38 5.69 2.15 1.44
CA PHE A 38 4.92 2.95 0.50
C PHE A 38 4.41 4.25 1.15
N TYR A 39 3.94 4.19 2.40
CA TYR A 39 3.54 5.36 3.17
C TYR A 39 4.68 6.38 3.33
N ILE A 40 5.88 5.91 3.72
CA ILE A 40 7.05 6.79 3.83
C ILE A 40 7.41 7.40 2.47
N TYR A 41 7.35 6.62 1.40
CA TYR A 41 7.62 7.13 0.05
C TYR A 41 6.62 8.23 -0.37
N MET A 42 5.33 8.00 -0.13
CA MET A 42 4.26 8.96 -0.43
C MET A 42 4.42 10.26 0.36
N ARG A 43 4.86 10.17 1.62
CA ARG A 43 5.10 11.32 2.51
C ARG A 43 6.37 12.09 2.12
N ASP A 44 7.50 11.41 1.99
CA ASP A 44 8.81 12.06 1.91
C ASP A 44 9.22 12.42 0.47
N VAL A 45 8.82 11.59 -0.51
CA VAL A 45 9.24 11.74 -1.91
C VAL A 45 8.14 12.37 -2.75
N GLN A 46 6.95 11.75 -2.79
CA GLN A 46 5.85 12.23 -3.63
C GLN A 46 5.11 13.43 -3.03
N ARG A 47 5.19 13.61 -1.70
CA ARG A 47 4.47 14.64 -0.93
C ARG A 47 2.95 14.64 -1.19
N SER A 48 2.38 13.46 -1.35
CA SER A 48 0.94 13.28 -1.65
C SER A 48 0.32 12.21 -0.75
N VAL A 49 0.78 12.11 0.50
CA VAL A 49 0.33 11.11 1.49
C VAL A 49 -1.17 11.16 1.75
N ASP A 50 -1.81 12.30 1.51
CA ASP A 50 -3.26 12.50 1.70
C ASP A 50 -4.10 11.59 0.81
N TYR A 51 -3.63 11.27 -0.41
CA TYR A 51 -4.28 10.28 -1.28
C TYR A 51 -4.28 8.88 -0.68
N LEU A 52 -3.16 8.48 -0.06
CA LEU A 52 -3.04 7.18 0.57
C LEU A 52 -3.92 7.12 1.83
N ASP A 53 -3.87 8.16 2.66
CA ASP A 53 -4.67 8.23 3.89
C ASP A 53 -6.17 8.26 3.60
N PHE A 54 -6.60 9.03 2.60
CA PHE A 54 -7.98 9.00 2.11
C PHE A 54 -8.39 7.58 1.69
N TRP A 55 -7.58 6.90 0.89
CA TRP A 55 -7.90 5.54 0.44
C TRP A 55 -7.98 4.53 1.60
N LEU A 56 -7.11 4.67 2.60
CA LEU A 56 -7.11 3.84 3.81
C LEU A 56 -8.34 4.12 4.69
N ASP A 57 -8.69 5.40 4.90
CA ASP A 57 -9.84 5.81 5.69
C ASP A 57 -11.16 5.37 5.03
N VAL A 58 -11.31 5.50 3.71
CA VAL A 58 -12.47 4.96 2.98
C VAL A 58 -12.52 3.43 3.08
N SER A 59 -11.38 2.74 3.00
CA SER A 59 -11.34 1.27 3.18
C SER A 59 -11.74 0.85 4.60
N GLN A 60 -11.42 1.65 5.60
CA GLN A 60 -11.83 1.45 6.98
C GLN A 60 -13.33 1.71 7.14
N HIS A 61 -13.86 2.80 6.57
CA HIS A 61 -15.29 3.11 6.52
C HIS A 61 -16.10 1.96 5.90
N MET A 62 -15.71 1.46 4.72
CA MET A 62 -16.35 0.29 4.10
C MET A 62 -16.33 -0.95 5.01
N SER A 63 -15.26 -1.15 5.77
CA SER A 63 -15.17 -2.26 6.73
C SER A 63 -16.13 -2.06 7.90
N LEU A 64 -16.26 -0.84 8.43
CA LEU A 64 -17.25 -0.46 9.44
C LEU A 64 -18.68 -0.72 8.94
N CYS A 65 -19.02 -0.29 7.71
CA CYS A 65 -20.34 -0.54 7.11
C CYS A 65 -20.63 -2.04 6.99
N ARG A 66 -19.65 -2.85 6.57
CA ARG A 66 -19.79 -4.32 6.50
C ARG A 66 -20.01 -4.94 7.88
N HIS A 67 -19.34 -4.45 8.92
CA HIS A 67 -19.55 -4.93 10.29
C HIS A 67 -20.96 -4.61 10.78
N TYR A 68 -21.43 -3.37 10.59
CA TYR A 68 -22.79 -2.95 10.91
C TYR A 68 -23.85 -3.82 10.22
N VAL A 69 -23.74 -4.02 8.90
CA VAL A 69 -24.71 -4.84 8.15
C VAL A 69 -24.72 -6.30 8.62
N ARG A 70 -23.55 -6.87 8.93
CA ARG A 70 -23.47 -8.24 9.47
C ARG A 70 -24.11 -8.35 10.85
N GLU A 71 -23.93 -7.34 11.69
CA GLU A 71 -24.53 -7.28 13.01
C GLU A 71 -26.05 -7.11 12.94
N LEU A 72 -26.54 -6.23 12.06
CA LEU A 72 -27.97 -6.07 11.80
C LEU A 72 -28.61 -7.37 11.29
N ARG A 73 -27.96 -8.09 10.36
CA ARG A 73 -28.44 -9.40 9.90
C ARG A 73 -28.48 -10.41 11.05
N ARG A 74 -27.47 -10.42 11.92
CA ARG A 74 -27.44 -11.30 13.10
C ARG A 74 -28.53 -10.93 14.10
N SER A 75 -28.79 -9.66 14.36
CA SER A 75 -29.83 -9.22 15.30
C SER A 75 -31.24 -9.54 14.78
N VAL A 76 -31.49 -9.39 13.48
CA VAL A 76 -32.76 -9.80 12.82
C VAL A 76 -32.95 -11.33 12.87
N LEU A 77 -31.88 -12.11 12.67
CA LEU A 77 -31.95 -13.57 12.81
C LEU A 77 -32.21 -14.01 14.26
N VAL A 78 -31.65 -13.29 15.25
CA VAL A 78 -31.86 -13.58 16.68
C VAL A 78 -33.25 -13.14 17.16
N SER A 79 -33.83 -12.07 16.60
CA SER A 79 -35.22 -11.66 16.89
C SER A 79 -36.27 -12.54 16.21
N THR A 80 -35.85 -13.47 15.35
CA THR A 80 -36.68 -14.54 14.78
C THR A 80 -36.25 -15.90 15.34
N PRO A 81 -36.37 -16.16 16.67
CA PRO A 81 -36.16 -17.51 17.17
C PRO A 81 -37.25 -18.41 16.57
N GLU A 82 -36.82 -19.54 15.99
CA GLU A 82 -37.66 -20.62 15.46
C GLU A 82 -39.10 -20.64 15.99
N LEU A 83 -40.03 -20.30 15.11
CA LEU A 83 -41.37 -20.88 15.09
C LEU A 83 -41.36 -22.27 14.43
N ASP A 84 -40.20 -22.96 14.43
CA ASP A 84 -40.00 -24.29 13.82
C ASP A 84 -40.03 -25.41 14.86
N LYS A 85 -41.13 -25.47 15.60
CA LYS A 85 -41.64 -26.74 16.16
C LYS A 85 -42.98 -27.04 15.51
N GLY A 86 -42.96 -27.41 14.24
CA GLY A 86 -44.09 -28.11 13.66
C GLY A 86 -44.26 -28.01 12.15
N SER A 87 -43.42 -28.68 11.37
CA SER A 87 -43.92 -29.45 10.23
C SER A 87 -42.88 -30.45 9.71
N LYS A 88 -42.82 -31.61 10.37
CA LYS A 88 -42.36 -32.83 9.69
C LYS A 88 -43.48 -33.27 8.74
N ARG A 89 -43.40 -32.97 7.44
CA ARG A 89 -43.90 -33.87 6.37
C ARG A 89 -43.66 -33.31 4.96
N SER A 90 -43.21 -34.24 4.10
CA SER A 90 -43.14 -34.21 2.64
C SER A 90 -42.28 -33.10 2.04
N SER A 91 -41.09 -33.39 1.52
CA SER A 91 -40.97 -34.13 0.26
C SER A 91 -39.51 -34.56 0.01
N GLN A 92 -39.10 -35.67 0.61
CA GLN A 92 -37.97 -36.47 0.11
C GLN A 92 -38.50 -37.54 -0.85
N ILE A 93 -38.95 -37.16 -2.05
CA ILE A 93 -39.07 -38.07 -3.20
C ILE A 93 -39.00 -37.21 -4.46
N LEU A 94 -37.80 -37.05 -5.02
CA LEU A 94 -37.50 -36.96 -6.47
C LEU A 94 -36.02 -36.62 -6.68
N ASP A 95 -35.14 -37.41 -6.06
CA ASP A 95 -33.84 -37.71 -6.65
C ASP A 95 -34.00 -39.02 -7.42
N SER A 96 -33.83 -38.97 -8.74
CA SER A 96 -33.30 -40.04 -9.61
C SER A 96 -33.90 -39.95 -11.02
N ASN A 97 -33.39 -39.03 -11.85
CA ASN A 97 -33.19 -39.32 -13.28
C ASN A 97 -32.36 -38.23 -13.97
N GLY A 98 -31.21 -38.61 -14.54
CA GLY A 98 -30.58 -37.85 -15.63
C GLY A 98 -29.13 -37.42 -15.44
N ASN A 99 -28.22 -38.39 -15.32
CA ASN A 99 -26.79 -38.20 -15.56
C ASN A 99 -26.48 -37.81 -17.02
N ASN A 100 -25.36 -37.09 -17.17
CA ASN A 100 -24.37 -37.11 -18.27
C ASN A 100 -24.41 -36.09 -19.43
N MET A 101 -23.17 -35.70 -19.78
CA MET A 101 -22.65 -35.05 -21.00
C MET A 101 -22.90 -33.52 -21.08
N GLU A 102 -21.97 -32.65 -21.50
CA GLU A 102 -20.69 -32.80 -22.18
C GLU A 102 -19.87 -31.50 -22.03
N ARG A 103 -18.59 -31.63 -22.36
CA ARG A 103 -17.49 -30.69 -22.22
C ARG A 103 -17.19 -30.10 -23.59
N THR A 104 -17.36 -28.80 -23.82
CA THR A 104 -16.73 -28.16 -24.99
C THR A 104 -16.39 -26.69 -24.79
N SER A 105 -15.20 -26.38 -25.27
CA SER A 105 -14.46 -25.12 -25.24
C SER A 105 -14.80 -24.18 -26.41
N SER A 106 -14.41 -22.90 -26.21
CA SER A 106 -13.90 -21.95 -27.23
C SER A 106 -14.83 -20.85 -27.79
N ALA A 107 -14.27 -19.63 -27.74
CA ALA A 107 -14.28 -18.57 -28.75
C ALA A 107 -15.45 -17.55 -28.86
N GLU A 108 -15.08 -16.29 -28.57
CA GLU A 108 -15.20 -15.09 -29.42
C GLU A 108 -16.54 -14.35 -29.68
N GLN A 109 -16.41 -13.02 -29.58
CA GLN A 109 -17.08 -11.93 -30.34
C GLN A 109 -18.50 -11.47 -29.93
N GLY A 110 -18.62 -10.17 -29.60
CA GLY A 110 -19.90 -9.42 -29.55
C GLY A 110 -20.27 -8.86 -30.95
N PRO A 111 -20.98 -7.72 -31.09
CA PRO A 111 -22.06 -7.13 -30.28
C PRO A 111 -23.35 -6.88 -31.12
N SER A 112 -24.38 -6.29 -30.49
CA SER A 112 -25.63 -5.69 -31.05
C SER A 112 -26.91 -6.54 -31.03
N GLY A 113 -27.99 -5.94 -30.53
CA GLY A 113 -29.33 -6.53 -30.48
C GLY A 113 -30.27 -5.81 -29.51
N VAL A 114 -30.69 -4.60 -29.87
CA VAL A 114 -31.87 -3.91 -29.30
C VAL A 114 -33.11 -4.75 -29.61
N TYR A 115 -33.97 -5.07 -28.61
CA TYR A 115 -35.44 -4.97 -28.67
C TYR A 115 -36.11 -5.44 -27.37
N HIS A 116 -36.93 -4.53 -26.84
CA HIS A 116 -38.25 -4.71 -26.22
C HIS A 116 -38.46 -5.52 -24.92
N ASP A 117 -38.77 -4.71 -23.91
CA ASP A 117 -39.56 -4.94 -22.69
C ASP A 117 -40.73 -5.95 -22.82
N LYS A 118 -40.76 -6.91 -21.89
CA LYS A 118 -41.98 -7.54 -21.33
C LYS A 118 -41.74 -7.91 -19.87
N SER A 119 -42.17 -7.02 -19.00
CA SER A 119 -42.59 -7.19 -17.62
C SER A 119 -42.87 -8.65 -17.15
N GLY A 120 -42.10 -9.06 -16.15
CA GLY A 120 -42.25 -10.30 -15.38
C GLY A 120 -41.48 -10.14 -14.07
N ASP A 121 -42.03 -9.29 -13.18
CA ASP A 121 -41.43 -8.80 -11.95
C ASP A 121 -41.05 -9.95 -10.98
N ARG A 122 -39.78 -10.37 -11.02
CA ARG A 122 -39.15 -11.19 -9.97
C ARG A 122 -38.36 -10.24 -9.08
N GLN A 123 -39.07 -9.64 -8.12
CA GLN A 123 -38.50 -8.76 -7.11
C GLN A 123 -37.36 -9.47 -6.37
N THR A 124 -36.17 -8.87 -6.40
CA THR A 124 -35.02 -9.31 -5.61
C THR A 124 -35.25 -8.94 -4.14
N PRO A 125 -34.69 -9.70 -3.18
CA PRO A 125 -34.88 -9.46 -1.74
C PRO A 125 -34.41 -8.05 -1.31
N ASP A 126 -33.44 -7.47 -2.01
CA ASP A 126 -32.92 -6.13 -1.74
C ASP A 126 -33.93 -5.01 -2.08
N GLN A 127 -34.80 -5.23 -3.06
CA GLN A 127 -35.85 -4.29 -3.47
C GLN A 127 -37.00 -4.24 -2.45
N ARG A 128 -37.24 -5.35 -1.74
CA ARG A 128 -38.20 -5.42 -0.63
C ARG A 128 -37.67 -4.75 0.63
N LEU A 129 -36.36 -4.87 0.89
CA LEU A 129 -35.69 -4.21 2.01
C LEU A 129 -35.74 -2.69 1.87
N SER A 130 -35.56 -2.18 0.65
CA SER A 130 -35.61 -0.74 0.35
C SER A 130 -37.05 -0.17 0.34
N ALA A 131 -38.08 -0.99 0.11
CA ALA A 131 -39.48 -0.60 0.31
C ALA A 131 -39.87 -0.54 1.80
N PHE A 132 -39.30 -1.42 2.64
CA PHE A 132 -39.57 -1.44 4.07
C PHE A 132 -38.98 -0.23 4.80
N LEU A 133 -37.75 0.17 4.44
CA LEU A 133 -37.08 1.35 5.02
C LEU A 133 -37.76 2.69 4.68
N ARG A 134 -38.57 2.73 3.61
CA ARG A 134 -39.35 3.93 3.24
C ARG A 134 -40.61 4.13 4.08
N ASN A 135 -41.09 3.09 4.77
CA ASN A 135 -42.39 3.13 5.45
C ASN A 135 -42.31 3.56 6.93
N ASP A 136 -41.10 3.72 7.48
CA ASP A 136 -40.89 4.10 8.91
C ASP A 136 -40.73 5.62 9.13
N ASN A 137 -40.88 6.44 8.09
CA ASN A 137 -40.66 7.89 8.19
C ASN A 137 -41.93 8.68 8.59
N GLY A 138 -42.65 8.19 9.61
CA GLY A 138 -43.84 8.88 10.11
C GLY A 138 -44.22 8.49 11.54
N THR A 139 -43.72 9.25 12.53
CA THR A 139 -44.49 9.89 13.62
C THR A 139 -43.57 10.42 14.73
N GLY A 140 -43.73 11.72 15.04
CA GLY A 140 -43.54 12.41 16.34
C GLY A 140 -42.34 12.09 17.25
N HIS A 141 -41.51 13.10 17.54
CA HIS A 141 -41.48 13.82 18.83
C HIS A 141 -40.15 14.59 19.00
N SER A 142 -40.23 15.92 19.01
CA SER A 142 -39.16 16.82 19.48
C SER A 142 -39.09 16.83 21.01
N PRO A 143 -37.95 17.22 21.59
CA PRO A 143 -37.95 18.47 22.35
C PRO A 143 -36.75 19.38 22.06
N GLN A 144 -37.05 20.68 22.09
CA GLN A 144 -36.12 21.79 22.21
C GLN A 144 -35.53 21.84 23.63
N ASP A 145 -34.25 22.21 23.76
CA ASP A 145 -33.84 23.27 24.69
C ASP A 145 -32.40 23.76 24.45
N SER A 146 -32.15 24.99 24.86
CA SER A 146 -31.12 25.92 24.36
C SER A 146 -30.11 26.33 25.46
N ALA A 147 -28.88 26.71 25.06
CA ALA A 147 -27.93 27.71 25.67
C ALA A 147 -26.47 27.24 25.43
N GLY A 148 -25.62 27.96 24.67
CA GLY A 148 -24.78 29.10 25.12
C GLY A 148 -23.56 28.61 25.93
N SER A 149 -22.29 28.93 25.71
CA SER A 149 -21.61 30.01 24.98
C SER A 149 -20.08 29.86 25.14
N HIS A 150 -19.33 30.50 24.22
CA HIS A 150 -17.96 31.05 24.30
C HIS A 150 -16.79 30.35 23.56
N PRO A 151 -16.00 31.14 22.78
CA PRO A 151 -14.80 30.70 22.08
C PRO A 151 -13.54 30.95 22.92
N ASN A 152 -12.50 30.16 22.69
CA ASN A 152 -11.14 30.62 22.99
C ASN A 152 -10.15 30.10 21.94
N SER A 153 -9.55 31.05 21.24
CA SER A 153 -8.34 30.88 20.45
C SER A 153 -7.13 30.94 21.39
N GLU A 154 -6.22 29.98 21.32
CA GLU A 154 -4.78 30.25 21.37
C GLU A 154 -3.95 29.04 20.94
N SER A 155 -2.92 29.37 20.19
CA SER A 155 -1.81 28.59 19.62
C SER A 155 -1.04 27.71 20.61
N ALA A 156 -0.60 26.53 20.15
CA ALA A 156 0.82 26.14 20.08
C ALA A 156 1.02 24.62 19.82
N LEU A 157 1.99 24.34 18.94
CA LEU A 157 2.92 23.19 18.91
C LEU A 157 2.38 21.79 18.56
N GLU A 158 2.79 21.37 17.35
CA GLU A 158 3.06 20.01 16.90
C GLU A 158 3.26 18.97 18.02
N GLN A 159 2.38 17.96 18.04
CA GLN A 159 2.65 16.64 18.59
C GLN A 159 2.23 15.57 17.58
N PRO A 160 3.06 14.53 17.33
CA PRO A 160 2.67 13.42 16.47
C PRO A 160 1.61 12.57 17.18
N ARG A 161 0.44 12.43 16.54
CA ARG A 161 -0.70 11.69 17.08
C ARG A 161 -0.37 10.19 17.23
N PRO A 162 -0.78 9.54 18.34
CA PRO A 162 -0.53 8.12 18.54
C PRO A 162 -1.33 7.28 17.55
N SER A 163 -0.61 6.42 16.82
CA SER A 163 -1.20 5.32 16.07
C SER A 163 -1.76 4.33 17.09
N PHE A 164 -3.05 4.01 16.99
CA PHE A 164 -3.69 3.01 17.85
C PHE A 164 -3.12 1.61 17.50
N MET A 165 -2.01 1.23 18.14
CA MET A 165 -1.48 -0.12 18.10
C MET A 165 -2.17 -0.95 19.18
N ALA A 166 -2.88 -2.00 18.74
CA ALA A 166 -3.35 -3.05 19.63
C ALA A 166 -2.17 -3.89 20.13
N GLY A 167 -1.95 -3.95 21.45
CA GLY A 167 -0.95 -4.83 22.07
C GLY A 167 -0.79 -4.66 23.60
N HIS A 168 -1.47 -5.53 24.34
CA HIS A 168 -1.18 -6.21 25.62
C HIS A 168 -0.56 -5.52 26.88
N ASP A 169 -1.10 -5.94 28.05
CA ASP A 169 -0.67 -5.86 29.47
C ASP A 169 -0.86 -4.54 30.27
N GLY A 170 -1.46 -4.46 31.48
CA GLY A 170 -2.14 -5.44 32.35
C GLY A 170 -2.61 -4.85 33.72
N SER A 171 -3.94 -4.95 34.02
CA SER A 171 -4.70 -5.15 35.30
C SER A 171 -4.51 -4.27 36.58
N PRO A 172 -5.47 -4.23 37.56
CA PRO A 172 -6.67 -5.08 37.76
C PRO A 172 -8.02 -4.38 38.14
N SER A 173 -9.07 -5.21 38.18
CA SER A 173 -10.35 -5.11 38.95
C SER A 173 -11.60 -4.50 38.29
N SER A 174 -12.44 -5.36 37.71
CA SER A 174 -13.77 -5.71 38.26
C SER A 174 -14.48 -6.68 37.32
N GLY A 175 -15.04 -7.76 37.88
CA GLY A 175 -15.60 -8.86 37.11
C GLY A 175 -16.85 -8.48 36.32
N ASN A 176 -16.84 -8.78 35.02
CA ASN A 176 -18.04 -9.23 34.32
C ASN A 176 -17.65 -10.08 33.11
N ASN A 177 -18.15 -11.32 33.05
CA ASN A 177 -17.99 -12.21 31.91
C ASN A 177 -18.88 -11.74 30.76
N GLY A 178 -18.27 -11.09 29.78
CA GLY A 178 -18.89 -10.75 28.51
C GLY A 178 -17.87 -9.97 27.69
N SER A 179 -17.43 -10.55 26.57
CA SER A 179 -16.55 -9.88 25.61
C SER A 179 -17.08 -8.47 25.31
N PRO A 180 -16.23 -7.43 25.17
CA PRO A 180 -16.71 -6.12 24.74
C PRO A 180 -17.28 -6.26 23.31
N GLN A 181 -18.60 -6.39 23.22
CA GLN A 181 -19.33 -6.31 21.97
C GLN A 181 -19.30 -4.84 21.59
N HIS A 182 -18.34 -4.44 20.77
CA HIS A 182 -18.36 -3.13 20.13
C HIS A 182 -19.49 -3.15 19.09
N THR A 183 -20.73 -2.96 19.54
CA THR A 183 -21.89 -2.80 18.67
C THR A 183 -21.67 -1.53 17.84
N VAL A 184 -21.53 -1.67 16.52
CA VAL A 184 -21.31 -0.50 15.65
C VAL A 184 -22.65 0.19 15.49
N ALA A 185 -22.78 1.45 15.92
CA ALA A 185 -24.01 2.21 15.75
C ALA A 185 -24.05 2.88 14.37
N ARG A 186 -25.25 3.15 13.84
CA ARG A 186 -25.40 3.94 12.60
C ARG A 186 -24.75 5.33 12.73
N ALA A 187 -24.77 5.91 13.94
CA ALA A 187 -24.11 7.18 14.24
C ALA A 187 -22.59 7.14 13.99
N ASP A 188 -21.93 6.00 14.27
CA ASP A 188 -20.50 5.83 14.03
C ASP A 188 -20.17 5.81 12.53
N ILE A 189 -21.07 5.25 11.72
CA ILE A 189 -20.92 5.21 10.26
C ILE A 189 -21.06 6.61 9.67
N ARG A 190 -22.09 7.36 10.12
CA ARG A 190 -22.30 8.75 9.72
C ARG A 190 -21.11 9.63 10.10
N ALA A 191 -20.68 9.55 11.36
CA ALA A 191 -19.52 10.31 11.83
C ALA A 191 -18.24 9.98 11.03
N SER A 192 -18.08 8.71 10.61
CA SER A 192 -16.98 8.32 9.73
C SER A 192 -17.11 8.92 8.32
N ALA A 193 -18.31 8.96 7.74
CA ALA A 193 -18.54 9.54 6.41
C ALA A 193 -18.30 11.06 6.40
N GLU A 194 -18.87 11.77 7.38
CA GLU A 194 -18.67 13.22 7.58
C GLU A 194 -17.20 13.55 7.80
N LYS A 195 -16.50 12.78 8.63
CA LYS A 195 -15.06 12.98 8.86
C LYS A 195 -14.27 12.86 7.55
N ILE A 196 -14.53 11.86 6.72
CA ILE A 196 -13.83 11.69 5.44
C ILE A 196 -14.11 12.88 4.52
N LEU A 197 -15.37 13.32 4.43
CA LEU A 197 -15.78 14.48 3.64
C LEU A 197 -15.03 15.75 4.08
N TYR A 198 -15.08 16.09 5.37
CA TYR A 198 -14.51 17.32 5.90
C TYR A 198 -12.98 17.33 5.94
N THR A 199 -12.32 16.18 6.09
CA THR A 199 -10.85 16.10 6.13
C THR A 199 -10.22 16.16 4.73
N PHE A 200 -10.84 15.52 3.72
CA PHE A 200 -10.18 15.30 2.43
C PHE A 200 -10.88 15.92 1.21
N LEU A 201 -12.20 16.12 1.25
CA LEU A 201 -12.99 16.41 0.05
C LEU A 201 -13.55 17.83 0.00
N LEU A 202 -13.71 18.49 1.15
CA LEU A 202 -14.24 19.85 1.20
C LEU A 202 -13.17 20.87 0.71
N PRO A 203 -13.56 21.89 -0.09
CA PRO A 203 -12.63 22.94 -0.50
C PRO A 203 -12.02 23.67 0.71
N GLY A 204 -10.70 23.78 0.76
CA GLY A 204 -9.98 24.38 1.88
C GLY A 204 -9.81 23.47 3.10
N ALA A 205 -10.09 22.17 2.97
CA ALA A 205 -9.75 21.20 4.00
C ALA A 205 -8.24 21.11 4.22
N GLU A 206 -7.82 20.80 5.45
CA GLU A 206 -6.40 20.67 5.82
C GLU A 206 -5.63 19.67 4.95
N ARG A 207 -6.32 18.64 4.45
CA ARG A 207 -5.76 17.54 3.69
C ARG A 207 -6.52 17.32 2.37
N GLU A 208 -6.93 18.43 1.75
CA GLU A 208 -7.70 18.43 0.50
C GLU A 208 -6.99 17.64 -0.61
N ILE A 209 -7.66 16.62 -1.15
CA ILE A 209 -7.20 15.86 -2.31
C ILE A 209 -7.82 16.39 -3.61
N ILE A 210 -7.07 16.32 -4.71
CA ILE A 210 -7.54 16.83 -6.00
C ILE A 210 -8.34 15.75 -6.71
N LEU A 211 -9.63 16.00 -6.89
CA LEU A 211 -10.56 15.12 -7.59
C LEU A 211 -11.33 15.87 -8.68
N PRO A 212 -11.82 15.16 -9.72
CA PRO A 212 -12.77 15.74 -10.67
C PRO A 212 -14.02 16.27 -9.95
N GLN A 213 -14.43 17.49 -10.30
CA GLN A 213 -15.53 18.21 -9.63
C GLN A 213 -16.87 17.44 -9.68
N GLY A 214 -17.09 16.61 -10.71
CA GLY A 214 -18.27 15.76 -10.78
C GLY A 214 -18.36 14.79 -9.59
N ILE A 215 -17.26 14.10 -9.27
CA ILE A 215 -17.19 13.15 -8.16
C ILE A 215 -17.37 13.86 -6.82
N LEU A 216 -16.75 15.03 -6.65
CA LEU A 216 -16.87 15.82 -5.42
C LEU A 216 -18.32 16.27 -5.18
N ASN A 217 -18.98 16.83 -6.19
CA ASN A 217 -20.34 17.32 -6.07
C ASN A 217 -21.33 16.18 -5.76
N GLU A 218 -21.14 15.01 -6.38
CA GLU A 218 -21.94 13.81 -6.10
C GLU A 218 -21.80 13.36 -4.64
N ILE A 219 -20.56 13.30 -4.12
CA ILE A 219 -20.31 12.90 -2.73
C ILE A 219 -20.86 13.92 -1.74
N THR A 220 -20.61 15.20 -1.96
CA THR A 220 -21.12 16.28 -1.09
C THR A 220 -22.64 16.28 -1.06
N HIS A 221 -23.31 16.17 -2.21
CA HIS A 221 -24.76 16.10 -2.26
C HIS A 221 -25.31 14.84 -1.54
N ALA A 222 -24.69 13.67 -1.77
CA ALA A 222 -25.10 12.42 -1.14
C ALA A 222 -24.97 12.47 0.40
N ILE A 223 -23.91 13.08 0.93
CA ILE A 223 -23.68 13.12 2.38
C ILE A 223 -24.46 14.27 3.04
N GLU A 224 -24.38 15.50 2.52
CA GLU A 224 -24.98 16.67 3.17
C GLU A 224 -26.48 16.82 2.91
N SER A 225 -26.94 16.56 1.68
CA SER A 225 -28.34 16.75 1.32
C SER A 225 -29.19 15.51 1.58
N GLU A 226 -28.68 14.34 1.19
CA GLU A 226 -29.43 13.08 1.31
C GLU A 226 -29.16 12.33 2.62
N GLY A 227 -28.10 12.69 3.37
CA GLY A 227 -27.72 12.02 4.60
C GLY A 227 -27.36 10.54 4.38
N ARG A 228 -26.78 10.22 3.20
CA ARG A 228 -26.35 8.86 2.85
C ARG A 228 -25.02 8.54 3.52
N ASP A 229 -25.02 7.41 4.22
CA ASP A 229 -23.88 6.89 4.96
C ASP A 229 -23.38 5.55 4.34
N ASP A 230 -23.79 5.24 3.10
CA ASP A 230 -23.53 3.97 2.42
C ASP A 230 -22.07 3.88 1.93
N PRO A 231 -21.45 2.69 1.91
CA PRO A 231 -20.08 2.53 1.44
C PRO A 231 -19.87 2.91 -0.03
N GLU A 232 -20.92 2.79 -0.86
CA GLU A 232 -20.89 3.07 -2.31
C GLU A 232 -20.69 4.55 -2.63
N VAL A 233 -21.00 5.45 -1.68
CA VAL A 233 -20.87 6.90 -1.88
C VAL A 233 -19.43 7.28 -2.26
N PHE A 234 -18.43 6.56 -1.74
CA PHE A 234 -17.03 6.85 -1.99
C PHE A 234 -16.39 6.03 -3.12
N ASP A 235 -17.12 5.13 -3.80
CA ASP A 235 -16.52 4.18 -4.76
C ASP A 235 -15.83 4.90 -5.93
N ALA A 236 -16.48 5.88 -6.54
CA ALA A 236 -15.91 6.65 -7.65
C ALA A 236 -14.63 7.41 -7.25
N ALA A 237 -14.64 8.05 -6.07
CA ALA A 237 -13.46 8.76 -5.56
C ALA A 237 -12.33 7.80 -5.19
N LYS A 238 -12.66 6.67 -4.55
CA LYS A 238 -11.69 5.64 -4.17
C LYS A 238 -10.98 5.05 -5.38
N ASP A 239 -11.73 4.72 -6.43
CA ASP A 239 -11.19 4.17 -7.66
C ASP A 239 -10.31 5.19 -8.40
N TYR A 240 -10.75 6.45 -8.45
CA TYR A 240 -9.94 7.53 -9.01
C TYR A 240 -8.60 7.66 -8.26
N VAL A 241 -8.64 7.72 -6.92
CA VAL A 241 -7.44 7.86 -6.09
C VAL A 241 -6.52 6.64 -6.25
N PHE A 242 -7.07 5.44 -6.34
CA PHE A 242 -6.30 4.22 -6.60
C PHE A 242 -5.57 4.32 -7.95
N GLN A 243 -6.28 4.69 -9.01
CA GLN A 243 -5.70 4.86 -10.35
C GLN A 243 -4.64 5.97 -10.40
N ALA A 244 -4.89 7.09 -9.73
CA ALA A 244 -3.94 8.19 -9.63
C ALA A 244 -2.64 7.75 -8.93
N MET A 245 -2.75 7.06 -7.78
CA MET A 245 -1.59 6.50 -7.09
C MET A 245 -0.85 5.45 -7.93
N GLU A 246 -1.58 4.58 -8.63
CA GLU A 246 -1.01 3.53 -9.48
C GLU A 246 -0.25 4.09 -10.68
N ARG A 247 -0.76 5.18 -11.27
CA ARG A 247 -0.14 5.83 -12.43
C ARG A 247 1.05 6.70 -12.02
N ASP A 248 0.88 7.52 -10.98
CA ASP A 248 1.78 8.65 -10.74
C ASP A 248 2.86 8.34 -9.68
N ALA A 249 2.53 7.57 -8.64
CA ALA A 249 3.44 7.33 -7.51
C ALA A 249 4.04 5.92 -7.49
N PHE A 250 3.23 4.91 -7.81
CA PHE A 250 3.61 3.51 -7.66
C PHE A 250 4.81 3.07 -8.53
N PRO A 251 4.96 3.50 -9.80
CA PRO A 251 6.13 3.14 -10.60
C PRO A 251 7.43 3.71 -10.00
N GLY A 252 7.37 4.94 -9.47
CA GLY A 252 8.48 5.58 -8.76
C GLY A 252 8.85 4.85 -7.48
N PHE A 253 7.86 4.43 -6.69
CA PHE A 253 8.06 3.62 -5.49
C PHE A 253 8.79 2.30 -5.79
N LEU A 254 8.32 1.55 -6.80
CA LEU A 254 8.98 0.30 -7.19
C LEU A 254 10.40 0.54 -7.69
N ARG A 255 10.64 1.63 -8.44
CA ARG A 255 12.00 2.00 -8.86
C ARG A 255 12.90 2.33 -7.68
N ALA A 256 12.39 3.02 -6.66
CA ALA A 256 13.16 3.40 -5.49
C ALA A 256 13.44 2.23 -4.54
N LYS A 257 12.46 1.35 -4.30
CA LYS A 257 12.52 0.32 -3.25
C LYS A 257 12.66 -1.12 -3.76
N ALA A 258 12.17 -1.44 -4.95
CA ALA A 258 12.32 -2.78 -5.54
C ALA A 258 13.57 -2.89 -6.41
N LEU A 259 13.91 -1.80 -7.11
CA LEU A 259 15.06 -1.72 -8.02
C LEU A 259 16.29 -1.05 -7.39
N GLY A 260 16.16 -0.43 -6.22
CA GLY A 260 17.27 0.15 -5.48
C GLY A 260 17.32 -0.39 -4.07
N ASN A 261 18.49 -0.28 -3.44
CA ASN A 261 18.67 -0.59 -2.02
C ASN A 261 19.26 0.60 -1.24
N ILE A 262 19.27 1.78 -1.84
CA ILE A 262 19.85 3.01 -1.28
C ILE A 262 18.82 4.13 -1.34
N VAL A 263 18.84 5.01 -0.34
CA VAL A 263 18.03 6.23 -0.34
C VAL A 263 18.71 7.38 -1.09
N GLN A 264 17.91 8.34 -1.57
CA GLN A 264 18.38 9.47 -2.38
C GLN A 264 19.50 10.31 -1.72
N PRO A 265 19.44 10.69 -0.43
CA PRO A 265 20.55 11.41 0.21
C PRO A 265 21.86 10.62 0.19
N SER A 266 21.81 9.32 0.46
CA SER A 266 23.00 8.46 0.46
C SER A 266 23.55 8.22 -0.94
N MET A 267 22.71 8.28 -1.98
CA MET A 267 23.18 8.29 -3.37
C MET A 267 23.98 9.56 -3.69
N MET A 268 23.48 10.73 -3.27
CA MET A 268 24.15 12.01 -3.51
C MET A 268 25.50 12.10 -2.78
N LEU A 269 25.55 11.63 -1.54
CA LEU A 269 26.81 11.56 -0.77
C LEU A 269 27.84 10.68 -1.48
N ARG A 270 27.44 9.48 -1.93
CA ARG A 270 28.31 8.56 -2.66
C ARG A 270 28.79 9.15 -3.99
N LEU A 271 27.95 9.90 -4.70
CA LEU A 271 28.36 10.62 -5.91
C LEU A 271 29.51 11.59 -5.62
N ILE A 272 29.34 12.46 -4.61
CA ILE A 272 30.35 13.47 -4.24
C ILE A 272 31.66 12.78 -3.81
N CYS A 273 31.57 11.82 -2.89
CA CYS A 273 32.74 11.08 -2.43
C CYS A 273 33.42 10.31 -3.57
N GLY A 274 32.65 9.72 -4.48
CA GLY A 274 33.14 9.00 -5.66
C GLY A 274 33.89 9.91 -6.63
N LEU A 275 33.36 11.10 -6.92
CA LEU A 275 34.02 12.10 -7.77
C LEU A 275 35.32 12.61 -7.15
N VAL A 276 35.32 12.91 -5.84
CA VAL A 276 36.52 13.35 -5.12
C VAL A 276 37.58 12.25 -5.08
N ALA A 277 37.19 11.01 -4.80
CA ALA A 277 38.10 9.86 -4.80
C ALA A 277 38.69 9.60 -6.20
N LEU A 278 37.87 9.67 -7.26
CA LEU A 278 38.34 9.49 -8.64
C LEU A 278 39.30 10.61 -9.05
N PHE A 279 39.00 11.87 -8.71
CA PHE A 279 39.89 12.99 -8.95
C PHE A 279 41.23 12.79 -8.23
N GLY A 280 41.19 12.41 -6.94
CA GLY A 280 42.38 12.09 -6.16
C GLY A 280 43.18 10.92 -6.77
N ALA A 281 42.50 9.87 -7.23
CA ALA A 281 43.12 8.71 -7.87
C ALA A 281 43.88 9.11 -9.14
N LEU A 282 43.23 9.87 -10.03
CA LEU A 282 43.83 10.38 -11.26
C LEU A 282 45.00 11.31 -10.96
N TRP A 283 44.83 12.25 -10.03
CA TRP A 283 45.89 13.15 -9.59
C TRP A 283 47.12 12.38 -9.08
N THR A 284 46.93 11.45 -8.14
CA THR A 284 48.01 10.60 -7.62
C THR A 284 48.63 9.76 -8.73
N ALA A 285 47.85 9.23 -9.66
CA ALA A 285 48.36 8.45 -10.78
C ALA A 285 49.30 9.27 -11.68
N PHE A 286 48.89 10.49 -12.06
CA PHE A 286 49.74 11.40 -12.83
C PHE A 286 51.01 11.79 -12.08
N VAL A 287 50.90 12.11 -10.79
CA VAL A 287 52.08 12.41 -9.94
C VAL A 287 53.05 11.24 -9.93
N LEU A 288 52.59 10.00 -9.71
CA LEU A 288 53.47 8.83 -9.69
C LEU A 288 54.10 8.52 -11.06
N ILE A 289 53.40 8.81 -12.16
CA ILE A 289 53.94 8.70 -13.52
C ILE A 289 55.04 9.75 -13.76
N PHE A 290 54.78 11.01 -13.42
CA PHE A 290 55.74 12.11 -13.62
C PHE A 290 56.93 12.05 -12.67
N LEU A 291 56.78 11.48 -11.46
CA LEU A 291 57.92 11.21 -10.58
C LEU A 291 58.70 9.95 -10.97
N ASN A 292 58.28 9.25 -12.04
CA ASN A 292 58.87 8.00 -12.51
C ASN A 292 59.00 6.94 -11.39
N LYS A 293 57.97 6.82 -10.53
CA LYS A 293 57.95 5.79 -9.48
C LYS A 293 57.77 4.39 -10.07
N SER A 294 58.25 3.39 -9.35
CA SER A 294 58.20 1.98 -9.77
C SER A 294 56.76 1.48 -9.90
N ARG A 295 56.56 0.44 -10.72
CA ARG A 295 55.24 -0.17 -10.93
C ARG A 295 54.63 -0.68 -9.63
N ALA A 296 55.45 -1.21 -8.71
CA ALA A 296 55.00 -1.67 -7.40
C ALA A 296 54.38 -0.53 -6.56
N THR A 297 54.96 0.68 -6.59
CA THR A 297 54.36 1.83 -5.91
C THR A 297 53.05 2.26 -6.57
N ARG A 298 52.96 2.15 -7.91
CA ARG A 298 51.73 2.46 -8.66
C ARG A 298 50.60 1.47 -8.41
N CYS A 299 50.88 0.23 -8.01
CA CYS A 299 49.84 -0.74 -7.64
C CYS A 299 48.94 -0.24 -6.50
N TRP A 300 49.42 0.64 -5.62
CA TRP A 300 48.60 1.25 -4.57
C TRP A 300 47.48 2.16 -5.08
N LEU A 301 47.49 2.52 -6.37
CA LEU A 301 46.39 3.23 -7.02
C LEU A 301 45.08 2.41 -7.04
N ILE A 302 45.16 1.09 -6.81
CA ILE A 302 43.98 0.22 -6.68
C ILE A 302 42.99 0.75 -5.65
N LEU A 303 43.44 1.24 -4.50
CA LEU A 303 42.54 1.70 -3.43
C LEU A 303 41.71 2.94 -3.84
N PRO A 304 42.30 4.06 -4.28
CA PRO A 304 41.51 5.23 -4.62
C PRO A 304 40.67 5.02 -5.90
N PHE A 305 41.14 4.23 -6.88
CA PHE A 305 40.33 3.90 -8.07
C PHE A 305 39.14 2.99 -7.71
N THR A 306 39.36 1.91 -6.96
CA THR A 306 38.27 1.00 -6.54
C THR A 306 37.21 1.76 -5.76
N VAL A 307 37.60 2.59 -4.78
CA VAL A 307 36.65 3.40 -4.00
C VAL A 307 35.89 4.38 -4.89
N GLY A 308 36.59 5.13 -5.76
CA GLY A 308 35.95 6.09 -6.66
C GLY A 308 34.93 5.43 -7.60
N ILE A 309 35.34 4.36 -8.29
CA ILE A 309 34.50 3.65 -9.26
C ILE A 309 33.35 2.95 -8.56
N TYR A 310 33.58 2.31 -7.41
CA TYR A 310 32.54 1.66 -6.61
C TYR A 310 31.43 2.65 -6.23
N LEU A 311 31.80 3.82 -5.70
CA LEU A 311 30.84 4.82 -5.26
C LEU A 311 30.06 5.44 -6.44
N LEU A 312 30.73 5.69 -7.58
CA LEU A 312 30.09 6.20 -8.79
C LEU A 312 29.14 5.18 -9.42
N ALA A 313 29.55 3.92 -9.52
CA ALA A 313 28.70 2.84 -10.01
C ALA A 313 27.48 2.64 -9.09
N THR A 314 27.71 2.69 -7.77
CA THR A 314 26.65 2.59 -6.76
C THR A 314 25.59 3.69 -6.94
N HIS A 315 26.02 4.93 -7.21
CA HIS A 315 25.12 6.03 -7.57
C HIS A 315 24.39 5.76 -8.90
N GLN A 316 25.12 5.41 -9.97
CA GLN A 316 24.56 5.23 -11.31
C GLN A 316 23.50 4.11 -11.38
N TYR A 317 23.71 3.02 -10.66
CA TYR A 317 22.79 1.88 -10.64
C TYR A 317 21.73 1.94 -9.53
N MET A 318 21.74 3.00 -8.69
CA MET A 318 20.88 3.16 -7.50
C MET A 318 20.99 1.95 -6.54
N LEU A 319 22.14 1.27 -6.54
CA LEU A 319 22.32 -0.05 -5.94
C LEU A 319 23.73 -0.18 -5.36
N ASP A 320 23.82 -0.48 -4.07
CA ASP A 320 25.04 -0.80 -3.34
C ASP A 320 25.21 -2.31 -3.42
N PRO A 321 26.17 -2.81 -4.23
CA PRO A 321 26.23 -4.23 -4.55
C PRO A 321 26.58 -5.10 -3.34
N ILE A 322 27.47 -4.62 -2.47
CA ILE A 322 27.87 -5.36 -1.27
C ILE A 322 26.68 -5.46 -0.32
N MET A 323 26.01 -4.34 -0.04
CA MET A 323 24.84 -4.33 0.83
C MET A 323 23.68 -5.17 0.27
N ALA A 324 23.48 -5.15 -1.04
CA ALA A 324 22.47 -5.96 -1.71
C ALA A 324 22.74 -7.46 -1.56
N LEU A 325 23.99 -7.91 -1.74
CA LEU A 325 24.38 -9.31 -1.57
C LEU A 325 24.26 -9.81 -0.12
N LEU A 326 24.47 -8.92 0.86
CA LEU A 326 24.22 -9.21 2.27
C LEU A 326 22.72 -9.28 2.60
N GLY A 327 21.84 -8.88 1.68
CA GLY A 327 20.40 -8.90 1.85
C GLY A 327 19.85 -7.72 2.64
N PHE A 328 20.56 -6.59 2.64
CA PHE A 328 20.14 -5.35 3.29
C PHE A 328 19.75 -4.28 2.27
N SER A 329 18.83 -3.41 2.69
CA SER A 329 18.42 -2.21 1.98
C SER A 329 18.37 -1.05 2.96
N GLU A 330 18.80 0.11 2.51
CA GLU A 330 18.69 1.35 3.27
C GLU A 330 17.22 1.79 3.30
N TYR A 331 16.71 1.98 4.50
CA TYR A 331 15.32 2.33 4.78
C TYR A 331 15.15 3.85 4.84
N THR A 332 15.93 4.48 5.71
CA THR A 332 16.17 5.92 5.82
C THR A 332 17.69 6.15 5.84
N PHE A 333 18.14 7.40 5.75
CA PHE A 333 19.58 7.73 5.76
C PHE A 333 20.29 7.05 6.94
N PHE A 334 21.25 6.16 6.67
CA PHE A 334 21.98 5.33 7.64
C PHE A 334 21.17 4.32 8.47
N SER A 335 19.91 4.07 8.14
CA SER A 335 19.11 3.01 8.76
C SER A 335 18.93 1.86 7.78
N PHE A 336 19.32 0.65 8.18
CA PHE A 336 19.31 -0.52 7.31
C PHE A 336 18.20 -1.49 7.72
N ALA A 337 17.45 -1.96 6.73
CA ALA A 337 16.42 -2.98 6.88
C ALA A 337 16.78 -4.22 6.07
N ARG A 338 16.36 -5.39 6.57
CA ARG A 338 16.55 -6.65 5.86
C ARG A 338 15.52 -6.80 4.75
N ILE A 339 15.96 -7.22 3.56
CA ILE A 339 15.08 -7.52 2.43
C ILE A 339 14.38 -8.84 2.73
N LYS A 340 13.06 -8.78 2.96
CA LYS A 340 12.21 -9.94 3.27
C LYS A 340 11.48 -10.46 2.03
N GLU A 341 11.15 -9.60 1.08
CA GLU A 341 10.48 -9.99 -0.16
C GLU A 341 11.43 -10.83 -1.05
N PRO A 342 11.10 -12.11 -1.33
CA PRO A 342 12.03 -13.06 -1.96
C PRO A 342 12.36 -12.70 -3.41
N PHE A 343 11.36 -12.23 -4.16
CA PHE A 343 11.54 -11.80 -5.54
C PHE A 343 12.49 -10.60 -5.65
N VAL A 344 12.26 -9.58 -4.82
CA VAL A 344 13.11 -8.37 -4.76
C VAL A 344 14.54 -8.74 -4.38
N LYS A 345 14.72 -9.67 -3.43
CA LYS A 345 16.05 -10.17 -3.06
C LYS A 345 16.77 -10.82 -4.24
N LYS A 346 16.11 -11.73 -4.98
CA LYS A 346 16.68 -12.39 -6.17
C LYS A 346 17.07 -11.36 -7.25
N LEU A 347 16.19 -10.40 -7.50
CA LEU A 347 16.41 -9.32 -8.47
C LEU A 347 17.61 -8.44 -8.11
N LEU A 348 17.69 -7.99 -6.85
CA LEU A 348 18.79 -7.16 -6.36
C LEU A 348 20.12 -7.92 -6.37
N HIS A 349 20.14 -9.21 -6.01
CA HIS A 349 21.34 -10.04 -6.09
C HIS A 349 21.87 -10.14 -7.54
N GLN A 350 20.99 -10.43 -8.51
CA GLN A 350 21.40 -10.54 -9.91
C GLN A 350 21.98 -9.22 -10.42
N ARG A 351 21.34 -8.09 -10.09
CA ARG A 351 21.83 -6.76 -10.46
C ARG A 351 23.12 -6.38 -9.74
N ALA A 352 23.28 -6.77 -8.48
CA ALA A 352 24.49 -6.53 -7.71
C ALA A 352 25.69 -7.25 -8.33
N LEU A 353 25.53 -8.50 -8.76
CA LEU A 353 26.57 -9.24 -9.47
C LEU A 353 26.95 -8.56 -10.79
N MET A 354 25.97 -8.12 -11.58
CA MET A 354 26.25 -7.38 -12.82
C MET A 354 26.96 -6.05 -12.55
N CYS A 355 26.57 -5.34 -11.49
CA CYS A 355 27.21 -4.09 -11.09
C CYS A 355 28.67 -4.32 -10.65
N LEU A 356 28.94 -5.33 -9.82
CA LEU A 356 30.31 -5.70 -9.42
C LEU A 356 31.18 -6.10 -10.61
N LEU A 357 30.60 -6.83 -11.58
CA LEU A 357 31.31 -7.18 -12.81
C LEU A 357 31.77 -5.91 -13.55
N TRP A 358 30.86 -4.94 -13.76
CA TRP A 358 31.21 -3.66 -14.40
C TRP A 358 32.23 -2.84 -13.61
N ILE A 359 32.07 -2.76 -12.27
CA ILE A 359 33.04 -2.09 -11.40
C ILE A 359 34.43 -2.72 -11.58
N SER A 360 34.52 -4.05 -11.51
CA SER A 360 35.80 -4.76 -11.66
C SER A 360 36.44 -4.55 -13.03
N LEU A 361 35.65 -4.55 -14.10
CA LEU A 361 36.15 -4.37 -15.46
C LEU A 361 36.73 -2.97 -15.65
N ILE A 362 35.99 -1.94 -15.23
CA ILE A 362 36.41 -0.53 -15.35
C ILE A 362 37.66 -0.28 -14.48
N ASP A 363 37.66 -0.81 -13.26
CA ASP A 363 38.77 -0.65 -12.31
C ASP A 363 40.06 -1.32 -12.83
N VAL A 364 39.98 -2.58 -13.29
CA VAL A 364 41.11 -3.28 -13.90
C VAL A 364 41.62 -2.53 -15.14
N ALA A 365 40.73 -2.04 -16.00
CA ALA A 365 41.12 -1.30 -17.20
C ALA A 365 41.90 -0.01 -16.85
N LEU A 366 41.42 0.76 -15.87
CA LEU A 366 42.10 1.98 -15.41
C LEU A 366 43.44 1.66 -14.74
N LEU A 367 43.49 0.62 -13.90
CA LEU A 367 44.74 0.22 -13.24
C LEU A 367 45.78 -0.27 -14.24
N CYS A 368 45.39 -1.07 -15.23
CA CYS A 368 46.30 -1.49 -16.29
C CYS A 368 46.85 -0.27 -17.05
N LEU A 369 46.01 0.71 -17.37
CA LEU A 369 46.44 1.94 -18.03
C LEU A 369 47.50 2.67 -17.19
N PHE A 370 47.20 3.01 -15.94
CA PHE A 370 48.09 3.86 -15.13
C PHE A 370 49.34 3.13 -14.56
N ILE A 371 49.29 1.81 -14.40
CA ILE A 371 50.44 1.02 -13.92
C ILE A 371 51.43 0.76 -15.06
N PHE A 372 50.97 0.42 -16.26
CA PHE A 372 51.84 0.02 -17.36
C PHE A 372 52.35 1.18 -18.24
N VAL A 373 51.72 2.35 -18.19
CA VAL A 373 52.21 3.54 -18.91
C VAL A 373 53.65 3.89 -18.48
N PRO A 374 54.60 4.05 -19.43
CA PRO A 374 55.98 4.39 -19.10
C PRO A 374 56.05 5.76 -18.40
N GLY A 375 56.80 5.83 -17.30
CA GLY A 375 57.03 7.09 -16.60
C GLY A 375 58.01 7.96 -17.38
N LYS A 376 57.77 9.28 -17.38
CA LYS A 376 58.73 10.27 -17.86
C LYS A 376 58.87 11.33 -16.77
N ARG A 377 60.10 11.53 -16.29
CA ARG A 377 60.40 12.61 -15.36
C ARG A 377 60.30 13.94 -16.12
N LEU A 378 59.32 14.75 -15.75
CA LEU A 378 59.17 16.12 -16.26
C LEU A 378 60.23 17.04 -15.67
#